data_AF-A0A9E5E9V7-F1
#
_entry.id   AF-A0A9E5E9V7-F1
#
_cell.length_a   1.000
_cell.length_b   1.000
_cell.length_c   1.000
_cell.angle_alpha   90.00
_cell.angle_beta   90.00
_cell.angle_gamma   90.00
#
_symmetry.space_group_name_H-M   'P 1'
#
loop_
_entity.id
_entity.type
_entity.pdbx_description
1 polymer ?
#
loop_
_entity_poly.entity_id
_entity_poly.type
_entity_poly.pdbx_seq_one_letter_code
_entity_poly.pdbx_strand_id
1 'polypeptide(L)'
;MKKSALLGLAVSATLVASLVGSRVTPVQSSSMPVAPVSSIVPVSPVCKSSAAPIDQSTILDNPLGVNVGVVSGCGLGSRGPGGGIVFYDAGELKWWGRYLEAVVLPAQANTTWSSPAKSQTSLYTGDAATVQRQRVDAKAIGMGRINTELIVQQSGPGVYAAVRAANYRKNGLDDWFLPSKDELNALYDFKALSYGKLTFPDLAEGTFWSSTEAWKNIAWYQIFNDGTQFSDSYILASKGGNKGRTSNIQYPGTSYPGRQYQVVAVRAFPQGTGEVPPTSFPKLTGNSCTNQGPCAVGDIGPAGGVVFYDAGSPKPWGRYLEVSPKSAEVIGWPWRKPGYDYQADLVYPFGGTSARLSRVKSKAIGMGAKNTRAIVMAYGSGRYAAKHAFDYEVNGYLDWFLPSADELDLMYNVLYAVEEPLSPFAPTYYWSSSEYDLKNAWTVLFRSGQRFDREGWFTAKDTGKPNAMRVRPIRAFGSTVDDSMNDRAPVTK
;
A
#
# COMPACT_ATOMS: atom_id res chain seq x y z
N MET A 1 -16.56 43.54 49.77
CA MET A 1 -17.95 43.51 50.29
C MET A 1 -18.78 44.58 49.59
N LYS A 2 -20.10 44.36 49.40
CA LYS A 2 -21.01 45.05 48.45
C LYS A 2 -20.70 44.71 46.97
N LYS A 3 -21.62 44.66 45.99
CA LYS A 3 -23.12 44.51 45.86
C LYS A 3 -23.37 44.16 44.36
N SER A 4 -24.50 43.65 43.83
CA SER A 4 -25.85 43.30 44.29
C SER A 4 -26.52 42.30 43.30
N ALA A 5 -27.52 41.53 43.78
CA ALA A 5 -28.80 41.17 43.12
C ALA A 5 -28.84 40.33 41.81
N LEU A 6 -29.55 39.18 41.71
CA LEU A 6 -31.01 38.89 41.84
C LEU A 6 -31.84 39.39 40.62
N LEU A 7 -32.86 38.68 40.08
CA LEU A 7 -33.42 37.32 40.31
C LEU A 7 -34.46 36.96 39.20
N GLY A 8 -34.59 35.69 38.83
CA GLY A 8 -35.85 35.07 38.31
C GLY A 8 -36.37 35.48 36.92
N LEU A 9 -37.37 34.81 36.33
CA LEU A 9 -38.02 33.52 36.64
C LEU A 9 -38.61 32.91 35.34
N ALA A 10 -39.21 31.72 35.38
CA ALA A 10 -39.51 30.89 34.21
C ALA A 10 -40.99 30.84 33.75
N VAL A 11 -41.25 29.98 32.74
CA VAL A 11 -42.48 29.20 32.41
C VAL A 11 -43.14 29.50 31.02
N SER A 12 -43.61 28.41 30.40
CA SER A 12 -44.11 28.22 29.02
C SER A 12 -45.54 28.72 28.74
N ALA A 13 -45.88 28.94 27.44
CA ALA A 13 -47.14 28.45 26.82
C ALA A 13 -47.22 28.59 25.27
N THR A 14 -47.54 27.47 24.63
CA THR A 14 -48.32 27.15 23.41
C THR A 14 -48.89 28.23 22.44
N LEU A 15 -48.47 28.13 21.16
CA LEU A 15 -49.23 28.14 19.87
C LEU A 15 -50.58 28.91 19.67
N VAL A 16 -50.64 29.84 18.70
CA VAL A 16 -51.78 30.11 17.76
C VAL A 16 -51.23 30.64 16.41
N ALA A 17 -51.92 30.40 15.28
CA ALA A 17 -51.51 30.72 13.90
C ALA A 17 -52.19 31.98 13.28
N SER A 18 -51.65 32.53 12.15
CA SER A 18 -52.41 32.83 10.91
C SER A 18 -51.52 33.41 9.77
N LEU A 19 -52.13 33.66 8.59
CA LEU A 19 -51.56 33.78 7.23
C LEU A 19 -51.14 35.21 6.76
N VAL A 20 -50.65 35.23 5.50
CA VAL A 20 -50.49 36.34 4.53
C VAL A 20 -49.10 36.99 4.55
N GLY A 21 -48.35 37.13 3.45
CA GLY A 21 -48.56 36.71 2.05
C GLY A 21 -48.29 37.84 1.05
N SER A 22 -47.13 37.85 0.39
CA SER A 22 -46.85 38.65 -0.82
C SER A 22 -45.62 38.15 -1.58
N ARG A 23 -45.68 38.24 -2.92
CA ARG A 23 -44.67 37.72 -3.87
C ARG A 23 -43.74 38.83 -4.36
N VAL A 24 -42.46 38.52 -4.60
CA VAL A 24 -41.64 39.14 -5.66
C VAL A 24 -40.83 38.04 -6.38
N THR A 25 -40.57 38.24 -7.66
CA THR A 25 -40.14 37.25 -8.67
C THR A 25 -38.63 36.96 -8.72
N PRO A 26 -38.20 35.72 -9.06
CA PRO A 26 -36.83 35.44 -9.48
C PRO A 26 -36.62 35.72 -10.99
N VAL A 27 -35.42 36.18 -11.34
CA VAL A 27 -34.98 36.44 -12.73
C VAL A 27 -34.56 35.13 -13.41
N GLN A 28 -34.87 34.99 -14.70
CA GLN A 28 -34.53 33.81 -15.51
C GLN A 28 -33.00 33.67 -15.72
N SER A 29 -32.50 32.44 -15.64
CA SER A 29 -31.25 32.04 -16.32
C SER A 29 -31.58 31.22 -17.57
N SER A 30 -30.87 31.48 -18.66
CA SER A 30 -31.14 30.88 -19.96
C SER A 30 -30.64 29.44 -20.05
N SER A 31 -31.57 28.50 -20.24
CA SER A 31 -31.26 27.11 -20.56
C SER A 31 -30.74 26.97 -22.00
N MET A 32 -29.50 26.51 -22.18
CA MET A 32 -29.06 25.98 -23.47
C MET A 32 -29.71 24.61 -23.73
N PRO A 33 -30.05 24.27 -24.99
CA PRO A 33 -30.72 23.01 -25.30
C PRO A 33 -29.78 21.81 -25.08
N VAL A 34 -30.27 20.82 -24.32
CA VAL A 34 -29.59 19.53 -24.16
C VAL A 34 -29.72 18.77 -25.49
N ALA A 35 -28.59 18.47 -26.13
CA ALA A 35 -28.55 17.60 -27.29
C ALA A 35 -29.03 16.18 -26.90
N PRO A 36 -29.78 15.48 -27.76
CA PRO A 36 -30.29 14.15 -27.42
C PRO A 36 -29.14 13.18 -27.17
N VAL A 37 -29.22 12.44 -26.06
CA VAL A 37 -28.28 11.36 -25.75
C VAL A 37 -28.45 10.25 -26.78
N SER A 38 -27.57 10.24 -27.78
CA SER A 38 -27.48 9.12 -28.72
C SER A 38 -27.14 7.85 -27.93
N SER A 39 -27.88 6.78 -28.17
CA SER A 39 -27.73 5.52 -27.45
C SER A 39 -26.36 4.89 -27.75
N ILE A 40 -25.40 5.10 -26.86
CA ILE A 40 -24.11 4.43 -26.92
C ILE A 40 -24.36 2.95 -26.64
N VAL A 41 -24.28 2.13 -27.70
CA VAL A 41 -24.22 0.67 -27.56
C VAL A 41 -23.03 0.36 -26.65
N PRO A 42 -23.20 -0.42 -25.57
CA PRO A 42 -22.11 -0.73 -24.65
C PRO A 42 -21.12 -1.66 -25.34
N VAL A 43 -20.14 -1.08 -26.02
CA VAL A 43 -19.01 -1.80 -26.60
C VAL A 43 -18.27 -2.43 -25.42
N SER A 44 -18.30 -3.76 -25.33
CA SER A 44 -17.54 -4.47 -24.29
C SER A 44 -16.07 -4.02 -24.35
N PRO A 45 -15.40 -3.78 -23.22
CA PRO A 45 -14.01 -3.32 -23.20
C PRO A 45 -13.07 -4.46 -23.59
N VAL A 46 -13.03 -4.78 -24.89
CA VAL A 46 -12.19 -5.83 -25.47
C VAL A 46 -10.75 -5.33 -25.52
N CYS A 47 -9.88 -5.94 -24.71
CA CYS A 47 -8.44 -5.70 -24.80
C CYS A 47 -7.89 -6.20 -26.14
N LYS A 48 -6.95 -5.45 -26.72
CA LYS A 48 -6.37 -5.78 -28.02
C LYS A 48 -5.20 -6.74 -27.82
N SER A 49 -5.34 -7.96 -28.34
CA SER A 49 -4.26 -8.96 -28.36
C SER A 49 -3.19 -8.58 -29.37
N SER A 50 -2.13 -7.90 -28.90
CA SER A 50 -0.92 -7.61 -29.69
C SER A 50 0.34 -8.26 -29.13
N ALA A 51 0.22 -9.08 -28.09
CA ALA A 51 1.27 -9.92 -27.52
C ALA A 51 0.63 -11.23 -27.05
N ALA A 52 1.39 -12.33 -27.08
CA ALA A 52 0.96 -13.56 -26.42
C ALA A 52 0.72 -13.27 -24.93
N PRO A 53 -0.37 -13.78 -24.31
CA PRO A 53 -0.56 -13.68 -22.87
C PRO A 53 0.68 -14.24 -22.17
N ILE A 54 1.25 -13.50 -21.21
CA ILE A 54 2.32 -14.09 -20.41
C ILE A 54 1.69 -15.23 -19.60
N ASP A 55 2.35 -16.39 -19.62
CA ASP A 55 1.90 -17.58 -18.89
C ASP A 55 1.61 -17.22 -17.42
N GLN A 56 0.31 -17.23 -17.09
CA GLN A 56 -0.20 -16.73 -15.83
C GLN A 56 0.26 -17.59 -14.65
N SER A 57 0.60 -18.87 -14.88
CA SER A 57 1.19 -19.76 -13.88
C SER A 57 2.58 -19.28 -13.41
N THR A 58 3.26 -18.47 -14.24
CA THR A 58 4.60 -17.94 -13.93
C THR A 58 4.59 -16.55 -13.31
N ILE A 59 3.49 -15.79 -13.38
CA ILE A 59 3.45 -14.40 -12.88
C ILE A 59 3.19 -14.32 -11.37
N LEU A 60 1.98 -14.56 -10.85
CA LEU A 60 1.68 -14.31 -9.42
C LEU A 60 0.52 -15.18 -8.89
N ASP A 61 0.78 -15.86 -7.77
CA ASP A 61 -0.19 -15.90 -6.68
C ASP A 61 -0.26 -14.48 -6.10
N ASN A 62 -1.24 -13.69 -6.56
CA ASN A 62 -1.43 -12.31 -6.12
C ASN A 62 -1.99 -12.32 -4.68
N PRO A 63 -1.36 -11.64 -3.70
CA PRO A 63 -1.74 -11.72 -2.29
C PRO A 63 -3.17 -11.27 -1.94
N LEU A 64 -3.90 -10.61 -2.85
CA LEU A 64 -5.34 -10.36 -2.68
C LEU A 64 -6.23 -11.58 -2.99
N GLY A 65 -5.64 -12.75 -3.23
CA GLY A 65 -6.32 -14.03 -3.10
C GLY A 65 -7.22 -14.40 -4.28
N VAL A 66 -6.80 -14.09 -5.50
CA VAL A 66 -7.51 -14.37 -6.76
C VAL A 66 -7.08 -15.72 -7.33
N ASN A 67 -8.06 -16.56 -7.67
CA ASN A 67 -7.85 -17.85 -8.32
C ASN A 67 -7.70 -17.65 -9.83
N VAL A 68 -6.58 -18.06 -10.43
CA VAL A 68 -6.30 -17.85 -11.87
C VAL A 68 -6.59 -19.09 -12.68
N GLY A 69 -7.89 -19.33 -12.94
CA GLY A 69 -8.29 -20.05 -14.13
C GLY A 69 -8.02 -19.21 -15.39
N VAL A 70 -7.96 -19.83 -16.56
CA VAL A 70 -7.89 -19.11 -17.84
C VAL A 70 -9.26 -18.45 -18.10
N VAL A 71 -9.46 -17.25 -17.56
CA VAL A 71 -10.69 -16.47 -17.73
C VAL A 71 -10.63 -15.68 -19.04
N SER A 72 -11.67 -15.78 -19.85
CA SER A 72 -11.91 -14.88 -20.99
C SER A 72 -11.92 -13.42 -20.51
N GLY A 73 -10.87 -12.67 -20.82
CA GLY A 73 -10.66 -11.33 -20.29
C GLY A 73 -9.32 -10.73 -20.70
N CYS A 74 -8.93 -9.64 -20.04
CA CYS A 74 -7.71 -8.92 -20.36
C CYS A 74 -6.49 -9.55 -19.67
N GLY A 75 -5.61 -10.18 -20.43
CA GLY A 75 -4.34 -10.67 -19.91
C GLY A 75 -3.41 -9.54 -19.46
N LEU A 76 -2.66 -9.76 -18.38
CA LEU A 76 -1.60 -8.84 -17.96
C LEU A 76 -0.58 -8.67 -19.09
N GLY A 77 -0.17 -7.43 -19.37
CA GLY A 77 0.67 -7.07 -20.52
C GLY A 77 -0.08 -6.77 -21.82
N SER A 78 -1.38 -7.09 -21.92
CA SER A 78 -2.19 -6.72 -23.08
C SER A 78 -2.45 -5.21 -23.14
N ARG A 79 -2.93 -4.71 -24.29
CA ARG A 79 -3.39 -3.33 -24.41
C ARG A 79 -4.85 -3.21 -23.95
N GLY A 80 -5.07 -2.39 -22.93
CA GLY A 80 -6.39 -2.02 -22.43
C GLY A 80 -7.19 -1.14 -23.41
N PRO A 81 -8.45 -0.80 -23.09
CA PRO A 81 -9.29 0.03 -23.94
C PRO A 81 -8.70 1.41 -24.22
N GLY A 82 -8.08 2.03 -23.21
CA GLY A 82 -7.32 3.28 -23.31
C GLY A 82 -5.98 3.13 -24.05
N GLY A 83 -5.62 1.92 -24.47
CA GLY A 83 -4.37 1.62 -25.15
C GLY A 83 -3.14 1.74 -24.26
N GLY A 84 -3.33 1.77 -22.93
CA GLY A 84 -2.29 1.52 -21.95
C GLY A 84 -2.00 0.03 -21.80
N ILE A 85 -1.00 -0.32 -20.98
CA ILE A 85 -0.69 -1.71 -20.67
C ILE A 85 -1.44 -2.13 -19.42
N VAL A 86 -2.19 -3.23 -19.48
CA VAL A 86 -2.87 -3.81 -18.32
C VAL A 86 -1.83 -4.40 -17.38
N PHE A 87 -1.71 -3.84 -16.17
CA PHE A 87 -0.69 -4.23 -15.19
C PHE A 87 -1.27 -4.89 -13.94
N TYR A 88 -2.60 -4.83 -13.76
CA TYR A 88 -3.28 -5.36 -12.60
C TYR A 88 -4.63 -5.97 -12.98
N ASP A 89 -4.99 -7.09 -12.34
CA ASP A 89 -6.31 -7.72 -12.36
C ASP A 89 -6.71 -8.09 -10.93
N ALA A 90 -7.86 -7.60 -10.48
CA ALA A 90 -8.46 -7.91 -9.18
C ALA A 90 -9.20 -9.26 -9.15
N GLY A 91 -9.22 -10.00 -10.26
CA GLY A 91 -9.88 -11.30 -10.45
C GLY A 91 -11.39 -11.21 -10.65
N GLU A 92 -12.01 -10.31 -9.90
CA GLU A 92 -13.44 -10.03 -9.89
C GLU A 92 -13.67 -8.51 -9.92
N LEU A 93 -14.92 -8.11 -10.13
CA LEU A 93 -15.28 -6.69 -10.15
C LEU A 93 -15.24 -6.10 -8.73
N LYS A 94 -14.43 -5.06 -8.54
CA LYS A 94 -14.40 -4.24 -7.31
C LYS A 94 -15.11 -2.91 -7.55
N TRP A 95 -15.26 -2.11 -6.50
CA TRP A 95 -15.93 -0.79 -6.56
C TRP A 95 -15.27 0.18 -7.56
N TRP A 96 -13.95 0.09 -7.75
CA TRP A 96 -13.17 0.91 -8.67
C TRP A 96 -13.09 0.33 -10.10
N GLY A 97 -13.38 -0.96 -10.28
CA GLY A 97 -13.22 -1.71 -11.52
C GLY A 97 -12.61 -3.10 -11.27
N ARG A 98 -12.12 -3.76 -12.32
CA ARG A 98 -11.40 -5.05 -12.19
C ARG A 98 -9.93 -4.95 -12.60
N TYR A 99 -9.67 -4.32 -13.75
CA TYR A 99 -8.34 -4.16 -14.33
C TYR A 99 -7.83 -2.74 -14.14
N LEU A 100 -6.51 -2.58 -14.05
CA LEU A 100 -5.84 -1.29 -14.22
C LEU A 100 -4.92 -1.33 -15.44
N GLU A 101 -5.04 -0.32 -16.32
CA GLU A 101 -4.07 -0.03 -17.39
C GLU A 101 -3.26 1.23 -17.08
N ALA A 102 -2.01 1.27 -17.53
CA ALA A 102 -1.08 2.39 -17.33
C ALA A 102 -0.53 2.94 -18.65
N VAL A 103 -0.30 4.26 -18.68
CA VAL A 103 0.45 5.00 -19.69
C VAL A 103 1.37 6.00 -18.99
N VAL A 104 2.67 5.98 -19.29
CA VAL A 104 3.58 7.02 -18.79
C VAL A 104 3.35 8.29 -19.60
N LEU A 105 3.22 9.42 -18.91
CA LEU A 105 3.10 10.72 -19.57
C LEU A 105 4.49 11.26 -19.88
N PRO A 106 4.70 11.92 -21.05
CA PRO A 106 5.96 12.56 -21.38
C PRO A 106 6.48 13.46 -20.25
N ALA A 107 7.79 13.52 -20.06
CA ALA A 107 8.38 14.41 -19.06
C ALA A 107 7.97 15.86 -19.33
N GLN A 108 7.54 16.57 -18.29
CA GLN A 108 7.17 17.99 -18.37
C GLN A 108 7.85 18.74 -17.21
N ALA A 109 8.64 19.74 -17.57
CA ALA A 109 9.31 20.62 -16.60
C ALA A 109 8.30 21.20 -15.60
N ASN A 110 8.77 21.41 -14.38
CA ASN A 110 7.99 22.02 -13.29
C ASN A 110 6.74 21.24 -12.83
N THR A 111 6.64 19.93 -13.11
CA THR A 111 5.56 19.09 -12.56
C THR A 111 5.74 18.89 -11.05
N THR A 112 5.04 19.67 -10.24
CA THR A 112 4.84 19.44 -8.79
C THR A 112 3.73 18.41 -8.54
N TRP A 113 3.49 18.00 -7.29
CA TRP A 113 2.43 17.04 -6.96
C TRP A 113 1.03 17.66 -7.02
N SER A 114 0.85 18.78 -6.31
CA SER A 114 -0.33 19.66 -6.32
C SER A 114 0.04 21.04 -6.89
N SER A 115 -0.91 21.97 -6.99
CA SER A 115 -0.56 23.37 -7.27
C SER A 115 0.34 23.94 -6.15
N PRO A 116 1.28 24.87 -6.45
CA PRO A 116 2.19 25.43 -5.45
C PRO A 116 1.48 26.06 -4.25
N ALA A 117 0.36 26.75 -4.50
CA ALA A 117 -0.49 27.38 -3.48
C ALA A 117 -1.14 26.40 -2.50
N LYS A 118 -1.24 25.11 -2.86
CA LYS A 118 -1.79 24.04 -2.00
C LYS A 118 -0.74 23.07 -1.48
N SER A 119 0.54 23.28 -1.81
CA SER A 119 1.65 22.40 -1.41
C SER A 119 1.82 22.21 0.11
N GLN A 120 1.26 23.10 0.94
CA GLN A 120 1.28 22.99 2.41
C GLN A 120 -0.06 22.57 3.03
N THR A 121 -1.09 22.33 2.21
CA THR A 121 -2.47 22.06 2.64
C THR A 121 -2.77 20.56 2.62
N SER A 122 -3.41 20.08 3.69
CA SER A 122 -3.93 18.71 3.76
C SER A 122 -5.06 18.52 2.74
N LEU A 123 -5.07 17.41 2.00
CA LEU A 123 -6.25 16.99 1.23
C LEU A 123 -7.43 16.71 2.14
N TYR A 124 -7.13 16.20 3.35
CA TYR A 124 -8.09 15.66 4.30
C TYR A 124 -8.40 16.66 5.41
N THR A 125 -9.67 16.67 5.84
CA THR A 125 -10.21 17.49 6.93
C THR A 125 -10.88 16.61 7.97
N GLY A 126 -10.84 17.04 9.23
CA GLY A 126 -11.32 16.28 10.38
C GLY A 126 -10.37 16.45 11.57
N ASP A 127 -10.59 15.66 12.61
CA ASP A 127 -9.62 15.47 13.69
C ASP A 127 -8.37 14.72 13.20
N ALA A 128 -7.34 14.65 14.05
CA ALA A 128 -6.06 14.07 13.69
C ALA A 128 -6.13 12.56 13.39
N ALA A 129 -7.01 11.81 14.06
CA ALA A 129 -7.17 10.37 13.87
C ALA A 129 -7.89 10.07 12.56
N THR A 130 -9.04 10.71 12.30
CA THR A 130 -9.79 10.60 11.04
C THR A 130 -8.90 10.95 9.85
N VAL A 131 -8.17 12.08 9.92
CA VAL A 131 -7.24 12.50 8.86
C VAL A 131 -6.08 11.51 8.68
N GLN A 132 -5.59 10.88 9.75
CA GLN A 132 -4.56 9.85 9.65
C GLN A 132 -5.11 8.55 9.02
N ARG A 133 -6.34 8.14 9.33
CA ARG A 133 -6.99 6.98 8.69
C ARG A 133 -7.23 7.21 7.21
N GLN A 134 -7.76 8.38 6.82
CA GLN A 134 -7.94 8.76 5.42
C GLN A 134 -6.62 8.68 4.62
N ARG A 135 -5.47 9.06 5.19
CA ARG A 135 -4.14 8.89 4.56
C ARG A 135 -3.70 7.44 4.42
N VAL A 136 -4.10 6.56 5.34
CA VAL A 136 -3.80 5.12 5.28
C VAL A 136 -4.67 4.46 4.22
N ASP A 137 -5.97 4.71 4.23
CA ASP A 137 -6.93 4.12 3.29
C ASP A 137 -6.63 4.56 1.84
N ALA A 138 -6.28 5.84 1.65
CA ALA A 138 -5.89 6.42 0.36
C ALA A 138 -4.63 5.82 -0.29
N LYS A 139 -3.94 4.86 0.35
CA LYS A 139 -2.86 4.08 -0.27
C LYS A 139 -3.40 3.02 -1.23
N ALA A 140 -4.58 2.48 -0.96
CA ALA A 140 -5.05 1.19 -1.48
C ALA A 140 -5.43 1.20 -2.98
N ILE A 141 -5.42 0.00 -3.58
CA ILE A 141 -5.89 -0.23 -4.95
C ILE A 141 -7.31 0.30 -5.15
N GLY A 142 -7.50 1.13 -6.18
CA GLY A 142 -8.74 1.85 -6.49
C GLY A 142 -8.73 3.31 -6.08
N MET A 143 -7.93 3.70 -5.09
CA MET A 143 -7.98 5.06 -4.51
C MET A 143 -7.35 6.13 -5.42
N GLY A 144 -6.56 5.78 -6.43
CA GLY A 144 -5.91 6.74 -7.32
C GLY A 144 -6.86 7.73 -7.98
N ARG A 145 -8.04 7.26 -8.40
CA ARG A 145 -9.11 8.10 -8.98
C ARG A 145 -9.56 9.18 -8.00
N ILE A 146 -10.06 8.76 -6.83
CA ILE A 146 -10.59 9.64 -5.77
C ILE A 146 -9.50 10.61 -5.29
N ASN A 147 -8.29 10.11 -5.03
CA ASN A 147 -7.16 10.92 -4.63
C ASN A 147 -6.84 12.01 -5.68
N THR A 148 -6.84 11.65 -6.96
CA THR A 148 -6.59 12.59 -8.06
C THR A 148 -7.68 13.66 -8.13
N GLU A 149 -8.95 13.26 -8.04
CA GLU A 149 -10.10 14.17 -8.01
C GLU A 149 -9.99 15.17 -6.86
N LEU A 150 -9.66 14.71 -5.63
CA LEU A 150 -9.42 15.57 -4.47
C LEU A 150 -8.25 16.54 -4.66
N ILE A 151 -7.12 16.09 -5.23
CA ILE A 151 -5.97 16.97 -5.52
C ILE A 151 -6.37 18.04 -6.53
N VAL A 152 -7.09 17.68 -7.60
CA VAL A 152 -7.51 18.59 -8.66
C VAL A 152 -8.54 19.61 -8.15
N GLN A 153 -9.54 19.14 -7.40
CA GLN A 153 -10.55 20.00 -6.77
C GLN A 153 -9.93 21.01 -5.80
N GLN A 154 -8.97 20.57 -4.96
CA GLN A 154 -8.27 21.47 -4.05
C GLN A 154 -7.34 22.44 -4.78
N SER A 155 -6.62 21.96 -5.81
CA SER A 155 -5.54 22.71 -6.47
C SER A 155 -6.01 23.70 -7.52
N GLY A 156 -7.17 23.48 -8.14
CA GLY A 156 -7.67 24.26 -9.28
C GLY A 156 -6.86 24.04 -10.56
N PRO A 157 -7.10 24.83 -11.63
CA PRO A 157 -6.32 24.76 -12.87
C PRO A 157 -4.82 25.00 -12.63
N GLY A 158 -3.95 24.28 -13.35
CA GLY A 158 -2.50 24.46 -13.25
C GLY A 158 -1.69 23.36 -13.92
N VAL A 159 -0.39 23.30 -13.60
CA VAL A 159 0.54 22.27 -14.08
C VAL A 159 1.10 21.51 -12.88
N TYR A 160 0.54 20.33 -12.60
CA TYR A 160 0.95 19.43 -11.53
C TYR A 160 0.51 17.99 -11.83
N ALA A 161 1.06 17.01 -11.13
CA ALA A 161 0.98 15.59 -11.47
C ALA A 161 -0.46 15.08 -11.62
N ALA A 162 -1.32 15.39 -10.65
CA ALA A 162 -2.72 14.94 -10.66
C ALA A 162 -3.52 15.48 -11.85
N VAL A 163 -3.46 16.79 -12.14
CA VAL A 163 -4.19 17.37 -13.29
C VAL A 163 -3.62 16.93 -14.64
N ARG A 164 -2.32 16.65 -14.73
CA ARG A 164 -1.72 16.08 -15.95
C ARG A 164 -2.28 14.69 -16.26
N ALA A 165 -2.51 13.86 -15.25
CA ALA A 165 -3.18 12.58 -15.42
C ALA A 165 -4.70 12.74 -15.69
N ALA A 166 -5.39 13.57 -14.90
CA ALA A 166 -6.84 13.82 -15.05
C ALA A 166 -7.24 14.44 -16.39
N ASN A 167 -6.34 15.19 -17.03
CA ASN A 167 -6.54 15.77 -18.36
C ASN A 167 -6.00 14.89 -19.50
N TYR A 168 -5.45 13.71 -19.22
CA TYR A 168 -4.96 12.82 -20.27
C TYR A 168 -6.13 12.22 -21.06
N ARG A 169 -6.04 12.26 -22.40
CA ARG A 169 -7.09 11.78 -23.32
C ARG A 169 -6.47 10.83 -24.33
N LYS A 170 -7.03 9.63 -24.49
CA LYS A 170 -6.56 8.64 -25.48
C LYS A 170 -7.67 7.67 -25.84
N ASN A 171 -7.77 7.29 -27.12
CA ASN A 171 -8.81 6.41 -27.65
C ASN A 171 -10.26 6.85 -27.32
N GLY A 172 -10.50 8.15 -27.17
CA GLY A 172 -11.81 8.68 -26.75
C GLY A 172 -12.14 8.54 -25.27
N LEU A 173 -11.19 8.08 -24.44
CA LEU A 173 -11.34 7.90 -22.99
C LEU A 173 -10.62 9.02 -22.22
N ASP A 174 -11.27 9.45 -21.14
CA ASP A 174 -10.93 10.64 -20.35
C ASP A 174 -10.80 10.39 -18.84
N ASP A 175 -11.04 9.16 -18.40
CA ASP A 175 -11.13 8.75 -17.00
C ASP A 175 -9.78 8.28 -16.39
N TRP A 176 -8.69 8.93 -16.82
CA TRP A 176 -7.33 8.68 -16.34
C TRP A 176 -7.01 9.44 -15.06
N PHE A 177 -6.17 8.86 -14.20
CA PHE A 177 -5.83 9.40 -12.89
C PHE A 177 -4.36 9.11 -12.50
N LEU A 178 -3.84 9.86 -11.51
CA LEU A 178 -2.54 9.58 -10.90
C LEU A 178 -2.73 8.41 -9.92
N PRO A 179 -1.98 7.30 -9.99
CA PRO A 179 -2.21 6.14 -9.14
C PRO A 179 -1.92 6.44 -7.68
N SER A 180 -2.68 5.80 -6.78
CA SER A 180 -2.33 5.69 -5.36
C SER A 180 -0.99 4.97 -5.16
N LYS A 181 -0.45 5.05 -3.94
CA LYS A 181 0.81 4.41 -3.53
C LYS A 181 0.85 2.92 -3.91
N ASP A 182 -0.23 2.18 -3.64
CA ASP A 182 -0.22 0.73 -3.82
C ASP A 182 -0.51 0.34 -5.29
N GLU A 183 -1.25 1.16 -6.04
CA GLU A 183 -1.39 1.01 -7.50
C GLU A 183 -0.08 1.28 -8.23
N LEU A 184 0.68 2.28 -7.77
CA LEU A 184 2.01 2.56 -8.29
C LEU A 184 2.98 1.41 -7.97
N ASN A 185 2.89 0.82 -6.77
CA ASN A 185 3.67 -0.37 -6.42
C ASN A 185 3.27 -1.60 -7.25
N ALA A 186 1.98 -1.81 -7.49
CA ALA A 186 1.51 -2.89 -8.36
C ALA A 186 2.06 -2.73 -9.79
N LEU A 187 2.15 -1.50 -10.30
CA LEU A 187 2.81 -1.21 -11.58
C LEU A 187 4.33 -1.47 -11.55
N TYR A 188 5.01 -1.10 -10.46
CA TYR A 188 6.43 -1.43 -10.29
C TYR A 188 6.68 -2.94 -10.27
N ASP A 189 5.88 -3.69 -9.50
CA ASP A 189 6.02 -5.13 -9.37
C ASP A 189 5.70 -5.82 -10.70
N PHE A 190 4.64 -5.41 -11.38
CA PHE A 190 4.35 -5.86 -12.75
C PHE A 190 5.52 -5.61 -13.71
N LYS A 191 6.14 -4.41 -13.71
CA LYS A 191 7.34 -4.10 -14.50
C LYS A 191 8.50 -5.04 -14.16
N ALA A 192 8.77 -5.24 -12.86
CA ALA A 192 9.89 -6.03 -12.39
C ALA A 192 9.72 -7.54 -12.71
N LEU A 193 8.48 -8.05 -12.70
CA LEU A 193 8.12 -9.41 -13.10
C LEU A 193 8.03 -9.60 -14.63
N SER A 194 7.82 -8.53 -15.40
CA SER A 194 7.70 -8.58 -16.87
C SER A 194 9.04 -8.63 -17.60
N TYR A 195 10.17 -8.45 -16.91
CA TYR A 195 11.53 -8.73 -17.39
C TYR A 195 11.98 -8.07 -18.71
N GLY A 196 11.32 -6.99 -19.16
CA GLY A 196 11.54 -6.45 -20.51
C GLY A 196 11.03 -7.33 -21.65
N LYS A 197 10.34 -8.45 -21.37
CA LYS A 197 9.58 -9.22 -22.36
C LYS A 197 8.41 -8.40 -22.94
N LEU A 198 7.91 -7.45 -22.17
CA LEU A 198 7.02 -6.41 -22.64
C LEU A 198 7.84 -5.15 -22.94
N THR A 199 7.76 -4.67 -24.18
CA THR A 199 8.16 -3.31 -24.51
C THR A 199 7.10 -2.37 -23.94
N PHE A 200 7.30 -1.94 -22.70
CA PHE A 200 6.60 -0.79 -22.09
C PHE A 200 7.54 0.41 -22.30
N PRO A 201 7.54 1.05 -23.49
CA PRO A 201 8.70 1.79 -23.99
C PRO A 201 9.03 3.02 -23.13
N ASP A 202 8.02 3.52 -22.42
CA ASP A 202 8.05 4.75 -21.65
C ASP A 202 8.23 4.52 -20.14
N LEU A 203 8.11 3.28 -19.63
CA LEU A 203 8.21 2.98 -18.19
C LEU A 203 9.66 2.68 -17.79
N ALA A 204 10.50 3.69 -17.97
CA ALA A 204 11.91 3.68 -17.65
C ALA A 204 12.19 3.66 -16.13
N GLU A 205 13.47 3.63 -15.79
CA GLU A 205 13.94 3.95 -14.44
C GLU A 205 13.70 5.43 -14.11
N GLY A 206 13.45 5.73 -12.83
CA GLY A 206 13.15 7.09 -12.38
C GLY A 206 12.25 7.15 -11.15
N THR A 207 11.87 8.36 -10.77
CA THR A 207 11.08 8.64 -9.57
C THR A 207 9.65 9.02 -9.98
N PHE A 208 8.64 8.26 -9.58
CA PHE A 208 7.24 8.47 -10.00
C PHE A 208 6.36 8.93 -8.84
N TRP A 209 5.56 9.99 -9.07
CA TRP A 209 4.55 10.41 -8.11
C TRP A 209 3.43 9.37 -7.96
N SER A 210 2.96 9.17 -6.73
CA SER A 210 1.62 8.65 -6.48
C SER A 210 0.68 9.79 -6.10
N SER A 211 -0.63 9.56 -6.10
CA SER A 211 -1.66 10.49 -5.62
C SER A 211 -1.87 10.45 -4.11
N THR A 212 -1.16 9.60 -3.35
CA THR A 212 -1.42 9.43 -1.92
C THR A 212 -0.68 10.47 -1.09
N GLU A 213 -1.42 11.22 -0.27
CA GLU A 213 -0.84 12.12 0.75
C GLU A 213 -0.25 11.31 1.93
N ALA A 214 0.98 11.61 2.34
CA ALA A 214 1.55 11.09 3.59
C ALA A 214 1.43 12.07 4.77
N TRP A 215 1.37 13.38 4.49
CA TRP A 215 1.19 14.45 5.47
C TRP A 215 0.70 15.74 4.78
N LYS A 216 0.28 16.76 5.53
CA LYS A 216 -0.26 18.02 4.94
C LYS A 216 0.61 18.66 3.84
N ASN A 217 1.94 18.52 3.92
CA ASN A 217 2.90 19.01 2.94
C ASN A 217 3.72 17.89 2.25
N ILE A 218 3.33 16.63 2.45
CA ILE A 218 4.06 15.45 1.98
C ILE A 218 3.17 14.52 1.15
N ALA A 219 3.68 14.07 0.01
CA ALA A 219 3.10 13.01 -0.81
C ALA A 219 4.04 11.80 -0.95
N TRP A 220 3.45 10.63 -1.24
CA TRP A 220 4.17 9.41 -1.55
C TRP A 220 4.65 9.37 -3.00
N TYR A 221 5.82 8.80 -3.20
CA TYR A 221 6.39 8.48 -4.51
C TYR A 221 7.20 7.18 -4.44
N GLN A 222 7.53 6.62 -5.61
CA GLN A 222 8.30 5.38 -5.70
C GLN A 222 9.43 5.51 -6.72
N ILE A 223 10.57 4.90 -6.42
CA ILE A 223 11.70 4.79 -7.33
C ILE A 223 11.54 3.48 -8.14
N PHE A 224 11.59 3.59 -9.47
CA PHE A 224 11.36 2.48 -10.41
C PHE A 224 12.64 1.72 -10.82
N ASN A 225 13.78 2.10 -10.23
CA ASN A 225 15.04 1.36 -10.25
C ASN A 225 14.92 0.10 -9.36
N ASP A 226 14.47 0.30 -8.12
CA ASP A 226 14.56 -0.63 -6.99
C ASP A 226 13.20 -0.97 -6.35
N GLY A 227 12.20 -0.12 -6.55
CA GLY A 227 10.86 -0.26 -5.96
C GLY A 227 10.71 0.44 -4.62
N THR A 228 11.73 1.18 -4.15
CA THR A 228 11.74 1.77 -2.81
C THR A 228 10.75 2.95 -2.73
N GLN A 229 9.95 2.98 -1.66
CA GLN A 229 8.78 3.87 -1.54
C GLN A 229 9.04 4.96 -0.49
N PHE A 230 8.98 6.21 -0.92
CA PHE A 230 9.38 7.36 -0.15
C PHE A 230 8.26 8.36 0.07
N SER A 231 8.39 9.08 1.17
CA SER A 231 7.65 10.30 1.45
C SER A 231 8.54 11.40 2.04
N ASP A 232 9.84 11.14 2.24
CA ASP A 232 10.81 12.08 2.82
C ASP A 232 10.41 12.75 4.16
N SER A 233 9.36 12.27 4.83
CA SER A 233 8.75 12.92 5.99
C SER A 233 9.75 13.18 7.13
N TYR A 234 10.70 12.27 7.34
CA TYR A 234 11.79 12.44 8.30
C TYR A 234 12.73 13.64 8.01
N ILE A 235 12.93 14.00 6.74
CA ILE A 235 13.90 15.02 6.31
C ILE A 235 13.20 16.34 5.91
N LEU A 236 12.00 16.24 5.32
CA LEU A 236 11.33 17.35 4.64
C LEU A 236 10.07 17.87 5.33
N ALA A 237 9.44 17.16 6.28
CA ALA A 237 8.19 17.63 6.89
C ALA A 237 8.32 19.03 7.53
N SER A 238 9.47 19.32 8.17
CA SER A 238 9.82 20.64 8.73
C SER A 238 10.44 21.61 7.71
N LYS A 239 10.73 21.18 6.48
CA LYS A 239 11.42 21.94 5.42
C LYS A 239 10.52 22.21 4.19
N GLY A 240 9.23 22.49 4.44
CA GLY A 240 8.23 22.75 3.40
C GLY A 240 7.76 21.52 2.61
N GLY A 241 8.22 20.33 2.96
CA GLY A 241 7.79 19.07 2.37
C GLY A 241 8.24 18.82 0.93
N ASN A 242 7.52 17.94 0.24
CA ASN A 242 7.84 17.53 -1.14
C ASN A 242 6.72 17.83 -2.16
N LYS A 243 5.47 18.14 -1.74
CA LYS A 243 4.36 18.39 -2.67
C LYS A 243 4.62 19.52 -3.67
N GLY A 244 5.35 20.55 -3.26
CA GLY A 244 5.77 21.68 -4.11
C GLY A 244 7.11 21.49 -4.83
N ARG A 245 7.74 20.30 -4.76
CA ARG A 245 9.01 20.01 -5.41
C ARG A 245 8.80 19.35 -6.77
N THR A 246 9.74 19.60 -7.67
CA THR A 246 9.78 19.05 -9.03
C THR A 246 10.74 17.86 -9.15
N SER A 247 11.54 17.59 -8.12
CA SER A 247 12.48 16.47 -8.02
C SER A 247 12.58 15.91 -6.60
N ASN A 248 13.00 14.64 -6.48
CA ASN A 248 13.40 14.07 -5.18
C ASN A 248 14.69 14.73 -4.67
N ILE A 249 14.91 14.64 -3.36
CA ILE A 249 16.21 14.96 -2.76
C ILE A 249 17.21 13.84 -3.06
N GLN A 250 18.50 14.18 -3.12
CA GLN A 250 19.57 13.19 -2.97
C GLN A 250 19.61 12.76 -1.50
N TYR A 251 19.61 11.45 -1.22
CA TYR A 251 19.69 10.96 0.15
C TYR A 251 21.14 10.91 0.64
N PRO A 252 21.45 11.48 1.83
CA PRO A 252 22.75 11.32 2.47
C PRO A 252 23.12 9.84 2.60
N GLY A 253 24.35 9.49 2.21
CA GLY A 253 24.84 8.10 2.25
C GLY A 253 24.41 7.22 1.07
N THR A 254 23.72 7.76 0.05
CA THR A 254 23.34 7.00 -1.16
C THR A 254 23.95 7.61 -2.43
N SER A 255 24.12 6.78 -3.46
CA SER A 255 24.49 7.22 -4.82
C SER A 255 23.29 7.65 -5.67
N TYR A 256 22.05 7.53 -5.18
CA TYR A 256 20.86 7.85 -5.97
C TYR A 256 20.69 9.39 -6.09
N PRO A 257 20.73 9.96 -7.30
CA PRO A 257 20.68 11.41 -7.49
C PRO A 257 19.27 11.97 -7.30
N GLY A 258 19.18 13.28 -7.11
CA GLY A 258 17.92 14.00 -7.29
C GLY A 258 17.44 13.89 -8.74
N ARG A 259 16.31 13.22 -8.99
CA ARG A 259 15.68 13.11 -10.32
C ARG A 259 14.36 13.87 -10.35
N GLN A 260 14.00 14.40 -11.51
CA GLN A 260 12.67 14.98 -11.70
C GLN A 260 11.59 13.91 -11.49
N TYR A 261 10.48 14.31 -10.87
CA TYR A 261 9.34 13.42 -10.71
C TYR A 261 8.62 13.21 -12.05
N GLN A 262 8.39 11.95 -12.37
CA GLN A 262 7.64 11.50 -13.52
C GLN A 262 6.18 11.21 -13.14
N VAL A 263 5.30 11.17 -14.15
CA VAL A 263 3.87 10.92 -13.99
C VAL A 263 3.48 9.73 -14.84
N VAL A 264 2.86 8.75 -14.23
CA VAL A 264 2.09 7.73 -14.92
C VAL A 264 0.61 8.04 -14.75
N ALA A 265 -0.14 7.94 -15.84
CA ALA A 265 -1.59 7.95 -15.82
C ALA A 265 -2.08 6.49 -15.77
N VAL A 266 -2.97 6.21 -14.83
CA VAL A 266 -3.64 4.91 -14.65
C VAL A 266 -5.13 5.07 -14.91
N ARG A 267 -5.76 4.01 -15.40
CA ARG A 267 -7.20 3.93 -15.66
C ARG A 267 -7.73 2.57 -15.23
N ALA A 268 -8.92 2.56 -14.62
CA ALA A 268 -9.60 1.35 -14.20
C ALA A 268 -10.71 0.95 -15.19
N PHE A 269 -10.88 -0.35 -15.45
CA PHE A 269 -11.96 -0.85 -16.32
C PHE A 269 -12.29 -2.34 -16.07
N PRO A 270 -13.46 -2.85 -16.49
CA PRO A 270 -14.69 -2.07 -16.70
C PRO A 270 -15.03 -1.24 -15.46
N GLN A 271 -16.00 -0.34 -15.57
CA GLN A 271 -16.45 0.46 -14.43
C GLN A 271 -16.89 -0.47 -13.29
N GLY A 272 -16.42 -0.17 -12.07
CA GLY A 272 -16.79 -0.91 -10.86
C GLY A 272 -18.18 -0.55 -10.33
N THR A 273 -18.52 -1.08 -9.16
CA THR A 273 -19.83 -0.79 -8.51
C THR A 273 -19.99 0.67 -8.08
N GLY A 274 -18.89 1.43 -7.93
CA GLY A 274 -18.90 2.80 -7.42
C GLY A 274 -19.04 2.92 -5.89
N GLU A 275 -19.26 1.82 -5.18
CA GLU A 275 -19.41 1.78 -3.72
C GLU A 275 -18.06 1.89 -3.02
N VAL A 276 -17.57 3.12 -2.85
CA VAL A 276 -16.31 3.40 -2.15
C VAL A 276 -16.38 2.91 -0.70
N PRO A 277 -15.42 2.11 -0.22
CA PRO A 277 -15.35 1.71 1.19
C PRO A 277 -15.27 2.93 2.12
N PRO A 278 -15.93 2.90 3.29
CA PRO A 278 -15.80 3.96 4.27
C PRO A 278 -14.39 4.01 4.86
N THR A 279 -13.99 5.19 5.37
CA THR A 279 -12.76 5.35 6.16
C THR A 279 -12.69 4.30 7.26
N SER A 280 -11.56 3.60 7.37
CA SER A 280 -11.40 2.46 8.26
C SER A 280 -10.96 2.88 9.66
N PHE A 281 -11.59 2.32 10.69
CA PHE A 281 -11.25 2.55 12.10
C PHE A 281 -11.03 1.21 12.82
N PRO A 282 -9.96 0.46 12.49
CA PRO A 282 -9.64 -0.77 13.21
C PRO A 282 -9.33 -0.45 14.68
N LYS A 283 -9.79 -1.33 15.57
CA LYS A 283 -9.65 -1.23 17.03
C LYS A 283 -9.60 -2.64 17.62
N LEU A 284 -9.10 -2.79 18.83
CA LEU A 284 -9.26 -4.05 19.57
C LEU A 284 -10.75 -4.30 19.84
N THR A 285 -11.21 -5.53 19.58
CA THR A 285 -12.62 -5.90 19.74
C THR A 285 -12.94 -6.37 21.17
N GLY A 286 -11.93 -6.86 21.89
CA GLY A 286 -12.09 -7.56 23.17
C GLY A 286 -12.51 -9.03 23.03
N ASN A 287 -12.76 -9.51 21.81
CA ASN A 287 -13.08 -10.90 21.54
C ASN A 287 -11.81 -11.74 21.35
N SER A 288 -11.97 -13.06 21.48
CA SER A 288 -10.98 -14.04 21.03
C SER A 288 -11.59 -14.97 19.99
N CYS A 289 -10.82 -15.39 18.98
CA CYS A 289 -11.27 -16.32 17.94
C CYS A 289 -10.52 -17.66 17.96
N THR A 290 -11.05 -18.66 17.24
CA THR A 290 -10.48 -20.03 17.19
C THR A 290 -9.45 -20.20 16.06
N ASN A 291 -8.73 -21.32 16.04
CA ASN A 291 -7.81 -21.66 14.93
C ASN A 291 -8.51 -21.86 13.57
N GLN A 292 -9.82 -22.05 13.56
CA GLN A 292 -10.65 -22.10 12.34
C GLN A 292 -11.50 -20.82 12.15
N GLY A 293 -11.31 -19.82 13.01
CA GLY A 293 -12.13 -18.62 13.05
C GLY A 293 -13.56 -18.88 13.58
N PRO A 294 -14.55 -18.06 13.19
CA PRO A 294 -14.35 -16.79 12.48
C PRO A 294 -13.55 -15.79 13.34
N CYS A 295 -12.69 -15.01 12.72
CA CYS A 295 -11.99 -13.88 13.35
C CYS A 295 -12.31 -12.57 12.61
N ALA A 296 -12.28 -11.47 13.35
CA ALA A 296 -12.25 -10.11 12.83
C ALA A 296 -10.86 -9.46 13.07
N VAL A 297 -10.54 -8.43 12.30
CA VAL A 297 -9.36 -7.58 12.56
C VAL A 297 -9.54 -6.89 13.91
N GLY A 298 -8.56 -7.05 14.80
CA GLY A 298 -8.59 -6.56 16.18
C GLY A 298 -9.06 -7.58 17.22
N ASP A 299 -9.45 -8.78 16.82
CA ASP A 299 -9.64 -9.91 17.75
C ASP A 299 -8.29 -10.40 18.31
N ILE A 300 -8.33 -11.03 19.47
CA ILE A 300 -7.24 -11.86 19.97
C ILE A 300 -7.31 -13.22 19.26
N GLY A 301 -6.29 -13.51 18.45
CA GLY A 301 -6.17 -14.80 17.79
C GLY A 301 -5.71 -15.90 18.75
N PRO A 302 -5.83 -17.18 18.37
CA PRO A 302 -5.82 -18.29 19.32
C PRO A 302 -4.46 -18.58 19.98
N ALA A 303 -3.36 -17.98 19.52
CA ALA A 303 -2.07 -18.03 20.23
C ALA A 303 -1.83 -16.78 21.13
N GLY A 304 -2.85 -15.92 21.30
CA GLY A 304 -2.77 -14.70 22.11
C GLY A 304 -2.24 -13.47 21.35
N GLY A 305 -2.05 -13.58 20.04
CA GLY A 305 -1.70 -12.47 19.15
C GLY A 305 -2.91 -11.58 18.81
N VAL A 306 -2.65 -10.44 18.16
CA VAL A 306 -3.75 -9.58 17.61
C VAL A 306 -3.92 -9.89 16.13
N VAL A 307 -5.13 -10.27 15.71
CA VAL A 307 -5.49 -10.50 14.30
C VAL A 307 -5.45 -9.17 13.54
N PHE A 308 -4.66 -9.10 12.48
CA PHE A 308 -4.46 -7.87 11.69
C PHE A 308 -4.85 -8.02 10.22
N TYR A 309 -5.17 -9.24 9.77
CA TYR A 309 -5.60 -9.51 8.40
C TYR A 309 -6.58 -10.68 8.33
N ASP A 310 -7.58 -10.54 7.47
CA ASP A 310 -8.47 -11.60 6.99
C ASP A 310 -8.49 -11.55 5.46
N ALA A 311 -8.13 -12.65 4.80
CA ALA A 311 -8.20 -12.80 3.34
C ALA A 311 -9.64 -13.00 2.80
N GLY A 312 -10.65 -12.98 3.69
CA GLY A 312 -12.07 -13.22 3.42
C GLY A 312 -12.42 -14.68 3.14
N SER A 313 -11.43 -15.48 2.74
CA SER A 313 -11.53 -16.90 2.39
C SER A 313 -10.18 -17.59 2.64
N PRO A 314 -10.15 -18.90 2.94
CA PRO A 314 -8.90 -19.65 3.07
C PRO A 314 -8.02 -19.54 1.82
N LYS A 315 -6.72 -19.30 2.03
CA LYS A 315 -5.66 -19.34 1.03
C LYS A 315 -4.65 -20.47 1.40
N PRO A 316 -3.73 -20.86 0.50
CA PRO A 316 -2.76 -21.91 0.77
C PRO A 316 -1.85 -21.66 2.00
N TRP A 317 -1.70 -20.40 2.42
CA TRP A 317 -0.95 -19.99 3.60
C TRP A 317 -1.80 -19.80 4.86
N GLY A 318 -3.13 -19.90 4.77
CA GLY A 318 -4.09 -19.53 5.83
C GLY A 318 -5.17 -18.58 5.34
N ARG A 319 -6.12 -18.23 6.23
CA ARG A 319 -7.10 -17.15 6.02
C ARG A 319 -6.72 -15.89 6.80
N TYR A 320 -6.27 -16.07 8.04
CA TYR A 320 -6.02 -15.01 9.01
C TYR A 320 -4.53 -14.84 9.27
N LEU A 321 -4.11 -13.61 9.58
CA LEU A 321 -2.78 -13.34 10.15
C LEU A 321 -2.93 -12.65 11.52
N GLU A 322 -2.13 -13.10 12.49
CA GLU A 322 -1.98 -12.44 13.78
C GLU A 322 -0.54 -12.04 14.07
N VAL A 323 -0.34 -10.94 14.81
CA VAL A 323 0.96 -10.54 15.35
C VAL A 323 1.16 -11.13 16.73
N SER A 324 2.37 -11.59 17.02
CA SER A 324 2.74 -12.12 18.33
C SER A 324 2.54 -11.10 19.48
N PRO A 325 2.41 -11.56 20.74
CA PRO A 325 2.52 -10.72 21.94
C PRO A 325 3.82 -9.90 21.99
N LYS A 326 3.83 -8.84 22.81
CA LYS A 326 4.99 -7.92 22.95
C LYS A 326 6.28 -8.64 23.36
N SER A 327 6.15 -9.65 24.21
CA SER A 327 7.25 -10.47 24.75
C SER A 327 8.05 -11.23 23.70
N ALA A 328 7.48 -11.48 22.52
CA ALA A 328 8.18 -12.11 21.40
C ALA A 328 9.19 -11.19 20.69
N GLU A 329 9.14 -9.89 20.93
CA GLU A 329 9.91 -8.92 20.14
C GLU A 329 11.37 -8.86 20.57
N VAL A 330 12.28 -9.06 19.61
CA VAL A 330 13.71 -8.88 19.84
C VAL A 330 14.29 -7.70 19.05
N ILE A 331 15.42 -7.20 19.55
CA ILE A 331 16.10 -6.00 19.09
C ILE A 331 17.53 -6.37 18.69
N GLY A 332 18.00 -5.86 17.55
CA GLY A 332 19.39 -6.01 17.11
C GLY A 332 19.77 -7.40 16.59
N TRP A 333 18.78 -8.24 16.27
CA TRP A 333 19.04 -9.50 15.56
C TRP A 333 19.26 -9.19 14.07
N PRO A 334 20.38 -9.65 13.46
CA PRO A 334 20.68 -9.37 12.06
C PRO A 334 19.74 -10.16 11.14
N TRP A 335 19.53 -9.68 9.91
CA TRP A 335 18.72 -10.41 8.94
C TRP A 335 19.42 -11.68 8.43
N ARG A 336 20.71 -11.57 8.07
CA ARG A 336 21.59 -12.71 7.77
C ARG A 336 22.28 -13.23 9.05
N LYS A 337 22.66 -14.51 9.04
CA LYS A 337 23.51 -15.10 10.08
C LYS A 337 24.91 -14.45 10.07
N PRO A 338 25.51 -14.09 11.22
CA PRO A 338 26.86 -13.56 11.24
C PRO A 338 27.91 -14.57 10.73
N GLY A 339 28.90 -14.07 9.99
CA GLY A 339 30.00 -14.89 9.45
C GLY A 339 29.67 -15.69 8.18
N TYR A 340 28.47 -15.52 7.60
CA TYR A 340 28.06 -16.18 6.35
C TYR A 340 28.49 -15.41 5.09
N ASP A 341 28.73 -16.14 4.00
CA ASP A 341 29.12 -15.56 2.71
C ASP A 341 27.88 -15.24 1.85
N TYR A 342 27.81 -14.00 1.37
CA TYR A 342 26.74 -13.48 0.51
C TYR A 342 26.81 -14.03 -0.93
N GLN A 343 27.85 -14.77 -1.29
CA GLN A 343 28.01 -15.42 -2.60
C GLN A 343 27.67 -16.92 -2.58
N ALA A 344 27.79 -17.59 -1.43
CA ALA A 344 27.58 -19.03 -1.29
C ALA A 344 26.17 -19.39 -0.76
N ASP A 345 25.68 -18.67 0.24
CA ASP A 345 24.53 -19.08 1.05
C ASP A 345 23.26 -18.28 0.72
N LEU A 346 22.67 -18.62 -0.42
CA LEU A 346 21.66 -17.80 -1.09
C LEU A 346 20.24 -18.25 -0.78
N VAL A 347 19.41 -17.33 -0.28
CA VAL A 347 17.96 -17.58 -0.03
C VAL A 347 17.17 -17.73 -1.34
N TYR A 348 17.66 -17.09 -2.40
CA TYR A 348 17.14 -17.18 -3.78
C TYR A 348 18.31 -17.36 -4.76
N PRO A 349 18.10 -17.91 -5.97
CA PRO A 349 19.20 -18.21 -6.91
C PRO A 349 20.21 -17.07 -7.15
N PHE A 350 21.45 -17.41 -7.52
CA PHE A 350 22.50 -16.41 -7.74
C PHE A 350 22.23 -15.57 -9.00
N GLY A 351 22.02 -14.27 -8.80
CA GLY A 351 21.96 -13.28 -9.88
C GLY A 351 20.86 -13.50 -10.93
N GLY A 352 20.91 -12.66 -11.97
CA GLY A 352 20.04 -12.79 -13.14
C GLY A 352 18.53 -12.69 -12.87
N THR A 353 17.78 -13.12 -13.89
CA THR A 353 16.34 -12.91 -14.04
C THR A 353 15.50 -13.64 -12.99
N SER A 354 15.84 -14.89 -12.68
CA SER A 354 15.09 -15.72 -11.72
C SER A 354 15.21 -15.22 -10.28
N ALA A 355 16.38 -14.69 -9.89
CA ALA A 355 16.59 -14.10 -8.57
C ALA A 355 15.74 -12.85 -8.37
N ARG A 356 15.74 -11.93 -9.35
CA ARG A 356 14.93 -10.69 -9.29
C ARG A 356 13.45 -10.98 -9.08
N LEU A 357 12.88 -11.94 -9.83
CA LEU A 357 11.49 -12.35 -9.70
C LEU A 357 11.20 -12.97 -8.33
N SER A 358 12.09 -13.83 -7.84
CA SER A 358 11.92 -14.45 -6.52
C SER A 358 11.87 -13.40 -5.41
N ARG A 359 12.71 -12.35 -5.49
CA ARG A 359 12.72 -11.23 -4.54
C ARG A 359 11.47 -10.36 -4.62
N VAL A 360 10.95 -10.08 -5.83
CA VAL A 360 9.68 -9.35 -6.00
C VAL A 360 8.52 -10.16 -5.42
N LYS A 361 8.42 -11.45 -5.77
CA LYS A 361 7.41 -12.37 -5.23
C LYS A 361 7.48 -12.49 -3.71
N SER A 362 8.68 -12.49 -3.13
CA SER A 362 8.88 -12.63 -1.68
C SER A 362 8.23 -11.52 -0.83
N LYS A 363 7.82 -10.39 -1.42
CA LYS A 363 7.16 -9.31 -0.70
C LYS A 363 5.71 -9.62 -0.32
N ALA A 364 5.02 -10.46 -1.09
CA ALA A 364 3.57 -10.68 -1.01
C ALA A 364 3.06 -11.18 0.35
N ILE A 365 1.78 -10.92 0.64
CA ILE A 365 1.04 -11.56 1.75
C ILE A 365 0.96 -13.08 1.52
N GLY A 366 1.18 -13.85 2.58
CA GLY A 366 1.32 -15.31 2.55
C GLY A 366 2.75 -15.79 2.35
N MET A 367 3.69 -14.91 2.00
CA MET A 367 5.08 -15.31 1.76
C MET A 367 5.94 -15.33 3.02
N GLY A 368 5.51 -14.72 4.14
CA GLY A 368 6.34 -14.63 5.34
C GLY A 368 6.82 -15.99 5.85
N ALA A 369 5.92 -16.98 5.92
CA ALA A 369 6.24 -18.36 6.33
C ALA A 369 7.26 -19.00 5.38
N LYS A 370 6.98 -18.97 4.07
CA LYS A 370 7.80 -19.57 3.01
C LYS A 370 9.20 -18.94 2.95
N ASN A 371 9.28 -17.61 3.04
CA ASN A 371 10.54 -16.88 3.11
C ASN A 371 11.33 -17.26 4.37
N THR A 372 10.68 -17.27 5.53
CA THR A 372 11.31 -17.60 6.82
C THR A 372 11.89 -19.01 6.80
N ARG A 373 11.13 -19.99 6.30
CA ARG A 373 11.58 -21.37 6.10
C ARG A 373 12.78 -21.45 5.15
N ALA A 374 12.75 -20.72 4.02
CA ALA A 374 13.89 -20.67 3.09
C ALA A 374 15.16 -20.08 3.73
N ILE A 375 15.05 -18.98 4.49
CA ILE A 375 16.18 -18.37 5.23
C ILE A 375 16.71 -19.33 6.30
N VAL A 376 15.82 -20.04 7.01
CA VAL A 376 16.22 -21.00 8.05
C VAL A 376 16.89 -22.24 7.46
N MET A 377 16.42 -22.76 6.33
CA MET A 377 17.08 -23.87 5.61
C MET A 377 18.46 -23.46 5.05
N ALA A 378 18.62 -22.21 4.59
CA ALA A 378 19.90 -21.71 4.09
C ALA A 378 20.95 -21.49 5.20
N TYR A 379 20.53 -21.03 6.39
CA TYR A 379 21.46 -20.62 7.46
C TYR A 379 21.56 -21.59 8.65
N GLY A 380 20.64 -22.57 8.77
CA GLY A 380 20.64 -23.58 9.83
C GLY A 380 20.53 -23.01 11.24
N SER A 381 21.31 -23.54 12.19
CA SER A 381 21.36 -23.00 13.55
C SER A 381 22.11 -21.64 13.59
N GLY A 382 21.62 -20.68 14.37
CA GLY A 382 22.28 -19.38 14.52
C GLY A 382 21.39 -18.31 15.13
N ARG A 383 21.95 -17.10 15.28
CA ARG A 383 21.28 -15.92 15.85
C ARG A 383 20.97 -14.89 14.77
N TYR A 384 19.80 -15.00 14.13
CA TYR A 384 19.32 -14.09 13.08
C TYR A 384 17.78 -14.00 13.07
N ALA A 385 17.24 -12.96 12.45
CA ALA A 385 15.84 -12.53 12.56
C ALA A 385 14.82 -13.63 12.22
N ALA A 386 15.03 -14.34 11.11
CA ALA A 386 14.15 -15.43 10.69
C ALA A 386 14.19 -16.62 11.67
N LYS A 387 15.36 -16.96 12.24
CA LYS A 387 15.48 -18.06 13.22
C LYS A 387 14.75 -17.75 14.51
N HIS A 388 14.85 -16.51 15.00
CA HIS A 388 14.10 -16.07 16.18
C HIS A 388 12.59 -16.27 16.00
N ALA A 389 12.05 -15.86 14.85
CA ALA A 389 10.63 -16.02 14.59
C ALA A 389 10.23 -17.49 14.40
N PHE A 390 11.04 -18.28 13.69
CA PHE A 390 10.79 -19.71 13.44
C PHE A 390 10.86 -20.57 14.72
N ASP A 391 11.79 -20.26 15.63
CA ASP A 391 11.94 -20.95 16.91
C ASP A 391 10.91 -20.52 17.95
N TYR A 392 10.27 -19.35 17.76
CA TYR A 392 9.34 -18.80 18.73
C TYR A 392 8.17 -19.76 18.98
N GLU A 393 7.85 -19.92 20.26
CA GLU A 393 6.76 -20.74 20.76
C GLU A 393 6.00 -19.96 21.83
N VAL A 394 4.68 -19.95 21.73
CA VAL A 394 3.80 -19.42 22.76
C VAL A 394 2.45 -20.12 22.71
N ASN A 395 1.88 -20.44 23.88
CA ASN A 395 0.56 -21.05 24.01
C ASN A 395 0.37 -22.35 23.19
N GLY A 396 1.44 -23.11 22.94
CA GLY A 396 1.43 -24.35 22.16
C GLY A 396 1.56 -24.19 20.63
N TYR A 397 1.74 -22.96 20.14
CA TYR A 397 1.86 -22.66 18.71
C TYR A 397 3.34 -22.48 18.30
N LEU A 398 3.73 -23.16 17.22
CA LEU A 398 5.10 -23.33 16.71
C LEU A 398 5.31 -22.78 15.29
N ASP A 399 4.21 -22.34 14.67
CA ASP A 399 3.98 -21.88 13.30
C ASP A 399 4.29 -20.38 13.11
N TRP A 400 5.18 -19.84 13.93
CA TRP A 400 5.58 -18.43 13.90
C TRP A 400 6.65 -18.16 12.84
N PHE A 401 6.56 -16.98 12.21
CA PHE A 401 7.48 -16.60 11.13
C PHE A 401 7.73 -15.08 11.06
N LEU A 402 8.78 -14.70 10.34
CA LEU A 402 9.13 -13.31 10.08
C LEU A 402 8.26 -12.79 8.92
N PRO A 403 7.46 -11.72 9.12
CA PRO A 403 6.50 -11.24 8.11
C PRO A 403 7.21 -10.85 6.81
N SER A 404 6.57 -11.07 5.66
CA SER A 404 6.97 -10.49 4.38
C SER A 404 6.84 -8.97 4.40
N ALA A 405 7.40 -8.30 3.40
CA ALA A 405 7.41 -6.84 3.34
C ALA A 405 6.00 -6.22 3.18
N ASP A 406 5.04 -6.92 2.58
CA ASP A 406 3.65 -6.47 2.48
C ASP A 406 2.85 -6.81 3.76
N GLU A 407 3.11 -7.97 4.39
CA GLU A 407 2.54 -8.31 5.70
C GLU A 407 2.95 -7.28 6.76
N LEU A 408 4.22 -6.85 6.75
CA LEU A 408 4.73 -5.85 7.68
C LEU A 408 4.20 -4.43 7.40
N ASP A 409 3.89 -4.08 6.14
CA ASP A 409 3.22 -2.83 5.80
C ASP A 409 1.76 -2.84 6.29
N LEU A 410 1.06 -3.98 6.15
CA LEU A 410 -0.27 -4.19 6.75
C LEU A 410 -0.24 -4.05 8.28
N MET A 411 0.74 -4.65 8.97
CA MET A 411 0.90 -4.48 10.42
C MET A 411 1.03 -3.00 10.79
N TYR A 412 1.82 -2.21 10.05
CA TYR A 412 1.87 -0.76 10.26
C TYR A 412 0.51 -0.10 10.01
N ASN A 413 -0.13 -0.36 8.87
CA ASN A 413 -1.38 0.28 8.45
C ASN A 413 -2.57 -0.05 9.37
N VAL A 414 -2.64 -1.26 9.93
CA VAL A 414 -3.76 -1.76 10.73
C VAL A 414 -3.54 -1.61 12.23
N LEU A 415 -2.34 -1.93 12.73
CA LEU A 415 -2.09 -2.03 14.18
C LEU A 415 -1.41 -0.79 14.78
N TYR A 416 -0.79 0.06 13.95
CA TYR A 416 0.00 1.20 14.44
C TYR A 416 -0.47 2.55 13.92
N ALA A 417 -0.84 2.67 12.65
CA ALA A 417 -1.24 3.92 11.99
C ALA A 417 -2.70 4.31 12.32
N VAL A 418 -3.09 4.17 13.58
CA VAL A 418 -4.43 4.38 14.15
C VAL A 418 -4.34 5.41 15.29
N GLU A 419 -5.46 5.81 15.87
CA GLU A 419 -5.49 6.69 17.04
C GLU A 419 -4.83 6.03 18.26
N GLU A 420 -5.31 4.84 18.62
CA GLU A 420 -4.80 4.02 19.71
C GLU A 420 -4.22 2.71 19.14
N PRO A 421 -2.88 2.54 19.09
CA PRO A 421 -2.24 1.36 18.51
C PRO A 421 -2.72 0.04 19.13
N LEU A 422 -3.31 -0.83 18.30
CA LEU A 422 -3.85 -2.14 18.70
C LEU A 422 -2.77 -3.08 19.26
N SER A 423 -1.49 -2.83 18.94
CA SER A 423 -0.36 -3.58 19.48
C SER A 423 0.84 -2.66 19.72
N PRO A 424 1.60 -2.84 20.81
CA PRO A 424 2.68 -1.92 21.18
C PRO A 424 3.93 -2.08 20.30
N PHE A 425 4.02 -1.27 19.24
CA PHE A 425 5.23 -1.10 18.41
C PHE A 425 5.99 0.18 18.77
N ALA A 426 7.33 0.08 18.80
CA ALA A 426 8.19 1.26 18.84
C ALA A 426 8.26 1.96 17.45
N PRO A 427 8.37 3.31 17.38
CA PRO A 427 8.45 4.10 16.13
C PRO A 427 9.83 4.02 15.46
N THR A 428 10.23 2.83 15.05
CA THR A 428 11.53 2.49 14.44
C THR A 428 11.36 1.44 13.33
N TYR A 429 12.47 0.93 12.81
CA TYR A 429 12.51 -0.07 11.75
C TYR A 429 12.27 -1.50 12.26
N TYR A 430 11.46 -2.25 11.50
CA TYR A 430 11.27 -3.69 11.67
C TYR A 430 11.76 -4.43 10.43
N TRP A 431 12.35 -5.60 10.63
CA TRP A 431 12.73 -6.52 9.56
C TRP A 431 11.50 -7.22 8.98
N SER A 432 11.49 -7.36 7.65
CA SER A 432 10.68 -8.37 6.96
C SER A 432 11.54 -9.56 6.52
N SER A 433 10.94 -10.66 6.09
CA SER A 433 11.61 -11.83 5.49
C SER A 433 11.88 -11.70 4.00
N SER A 434 11.51 -10.58 3.38
CA SER A 434 11.72 -10.35 1.94
C SER A 434 13.14 -9.85 1.65
N GLU A 435 13.95 -10.65 0.96
CA GLU A 435 15.27 -10.26 0.49
C GLU A 435 15.14 -9.18 -0.60
N TYR A 436 15.94 -8.11 -0.52
CA TYR A 436 16.00 -7.07 -1.56
C TYR A 436 17.10 -7.36 -2.58
N ASP A 437 18.29 -7.73 -2.10
CA ASP A 437 19.43 -8.20 -2.89
C ASP A 437 20.35 -9.07 -2.00
N LEU A 438 21.55 -9.41 -2.49
CA LEU A 438 22.53 -10.22 -1.74
C LEU A 438 23.05 -9.57 -0.45
N LYS A 439 22.79 -8.28 -0.20
CA LYS A 439 23.33 -7.51 0.93
C LYS A 439 22.26 -6.88 1.82
N ASN A 440 21.06 -6.68 1.30
CA ASN A 440 19.99 -5.92 1.94
C ASN A 440 18.67 -6.71 2.00
N ALA A 441 17.82 -6.34 2.95
CA ALA A 441 16.45 -6.85 3.06
C ALA A 441 15.45 -5.71 3.26
N TRP A 442 14.19 -5.98 2.96
CA TRP A 442 13.10 -5.01 3.10
C TRP A 442 12.73 -4.77 4.57
N THR A 443 12.47 -3.51 4.89
CA THR A 443 12.13 -3.03 6.23
C THR A 443 10.99 -2.02 6.17
N VAL A 444 10.20 -1.94 7.23
CA VAL A 444 9.17 -0.90 7.42
C VAL A 444 9.55 -0.02 8.60
N LEU A 445 9.58 1.30 8.38
CA LEU A 445 9.75 2.28 9.45
C LEU A 445 8.40 2.62 10.07
N PHE A 446 8.11 2.09 11.25
CA PHE A 446 6.81 2.29 11.92
C PHE A 446 6.56 3.75 12.33
N ARG A 447 7.54 4.65 12.26
CA ARG A 447 7.31 6.10 12.41
C ARG A 447 6.50 6.72 11.25
N SER A 448 6.56 6.15 10.05
CA SER A 448 6.09 6.79 8.82
C SER A 448 5.49 5.84 7.78
N GLY A 449 5.55 4.53 7.99
CA GLY A 449 5.16 3.51 7.00
C GLY A 449 6.09 3.45 5.79
N GLN A 450 7.28 4.04 5.86
CA GLN A 450 8.22 4.04 4.74
C GLN A 450 8.88 2.68 4.60
N ARG A 451 8.96 2.19 3.37
CA ARG A 451 9.54 0.90 3.01
C ARG A 451 10.93 1.13 2.43
N PHE A 452 11.93 0.56 3.08
CA PHE A 452 13.33 0.70 2.69
C PHE A 452 13.99 -0.66 2.50
N ASP A 453 14.80 -0.77 1.46
CA ASP A 453 15.99 -1.62 1.47
C ASP A 453 17.01 -1.07 2.47
N ARG A 454 17.57 -1.96 3.31
CA ARG A 454 18.60 -1.61 4.30
C ARG A 454 19.65 -2.71 4.41
N GLU A 455 20.88 -2.29 4.66
CA GLU A 455 22.04 -3.16 4.81
C GLU A 455 21.83 -4.24 5.88
N GLY A 456 22.36 -5.44 5.64
CA GLY A 456 22.41 -6.52 6.61
C GLY A 456 23.23 -6.24 7.88
N TRP A 457 23.81 -5.04 8.03
CA TRP A 457 24.74 -4.69 9.12
C TRP A 457 24.54 -3.26 9.63
N PHE A 458 23.63 -3.07 10.58
CA PHE A 458 23.67 -1.88 11.44
C PHE A 458 24.79 -2.02 12.49
N THR A 459 26.05 -1.92 12.04
CA THR A 459 27.17 -1.45 12.88
C THR A 459 27.45 -0.01 12.44
N ALA A 460 27.08 0.96 13.27
CA ALA A 460 27.10 2.37 12.90
C ALA A 460 28.53 2.83 12.55
N LYS A 461 28.77 3.20 11.29
CA LYS A 461 30.03 3.83 10.89
C LYS A 461 30.13 5.28 11.37
N ASP A 462 29.02 6.02 11.39
CA ASP A 462 29.03 7.48 11.51
C ASP A 462 28.20 8.07 12.69
N THR A 463 27.59 7.25 13.56
CA THR A 463 26.78 7.74 14.70
C THR A 463 27.05 7.08 16.05
N GLY A 464 27.89 6.04 16.11
CA GLY A 464 28.17 5.29 17.34
C GLY A 464 26.98 4.54 17.97
N LYS A 465 25.78 4.63 17.40
CA LYS A 465 24.57 3.94 17.86
C LYS A 465 23.76 3.44 16.66
N PRO A 466 23.77 2.12 16.36
CA PRO A 466 22.82 1.57 15.41
C PRO A 466 21.40 1.68 15.98
N ASN A 467 20.45 2.10 15.16
CA ASN A 467 19.03 1.87 15.44
C ASN A 467 18.78 0.37 15.28
N ALA A 468 19.01 -0.38 16.35
CA ALA A 468 18.92 -1.82 16.38
C ALA A 468 17.52 -2.26 15.90
N MET A 469 17.48 -2.95 14.76
CA MET A 469 16.24 -3.32 14.09
C MET A 469 15.46 -4.33 14.90
N ARG A 470 14.14 -4.23 14.80
CA ARG A 470 13.21 -5.05 15.58
C ARG A 470 12.67 -6.20 14.75
N VAL A 471 12.44 -7.32 15.42
CA VAL A 471 11.83 -8.52 14.86
C VAL A 471 10.54 -8.77 15.62
N ARG A 472 9.43 -8.84 14.89
CA ARG A 472 8.13 -9.19 15.47
C ARG A 472 7.54 -10.35 14.69
N PRO A 473 7.47 -11.56 15.28
CA PRO A 473 6.86 -12.71 14.63
C PRO A 473 5.37 -12.47 14.32
N ILE A 474 4.92 -13.08 13.23
CA ILE A 474 3.50 -13.25 12.92
C ILE A 474 3.23 -14.73 12.65
N ARG A 475 1.95 -15.07 12.57
CA ARG A 475 1.46 -16.44 12.37
C ARG A 475 0.24 -16.41 11.46
N ALA A 476 0.04 -17.49 10.69
CA ALA A 476 -1.06 -17.64 9.74
C ALA A 476 -1.90 -18.88 10.04
N PHE A 477 -3.23 -18.76 9.96
CA PHE A 477 -4.14 -19.83 10.38
C PHE A 477 -5.51 -19.79 9.68
N GLY A 478 -6.36 -20.79 9.91
CA GLY A 478 -7.64 -20.95 9.21
C GLY A 478 -7.52 -21.48 7.78
N SER A 479 -6.52 -22.33 7.51
CA SER A 479 -6.40 -23.12 6.29
C SER A 479 -7.30 -24.37 6.34
N THR A 480 -7.74 -24.85 5.17
CA THR A 480 -8.52 -26.09 5.00
C THR A 480 -7.68 -27.23 4.41
N VAL A 481 -6.36 -27.06 4.33
CA VAL A 481 -5.41 -27.99 3.71
C VAL A 481 -4.31 -28.31 4.70
N ASP A 482 -3.87 -29.57 4.68
CA ASP A 482 -2.87 -30.17 5.57
C ASP A 482 -1.59 -29.33 5.73
N ASP A 483 -1.05 -29.30 6.95
CA ASP A 483 -0.19 -28.23 7.50
C ASP A 483 1.27 -28.26 6.99
N SER A 484 1.55 -28.97 5.89
CA SER A 484 2.90 -29.31 5.40
C SER A 484 3.79 -28.11 5.07
N MET A 485 3.21 -26.91 4.92
CA MET A 485 3.97 -25.65 4.77
C MET A 485 4.48 -25.08 6.10
N ASN A 486 3.71 -25.22 7.18
CA ASN A 486 4.07 -24.81 8.55
C ASN A 486 4.88 -25.89 9.28
N ASP A 487 4.77 -27.14 8.85
CA ASP A 487 5.35 -28.28 9.54
C ASP A 487 6.87 -28.15 9.72
N ARG A 488 7.32 -28.15 10.98
CA ARG A 488 8.73 -28.13 11.38
C ARG A 488 9.35 -29.49 11.04
N ALA A 489 9.69 -29.69 9.76
CA ALA A 489 10.51 -30.82 9.35
C ALA A 489 11.76 -30.87 10.26
N PRO A 490 12.06 -32.01 10.92
CA PRO A 490 13.09 -32.07 11.93
C PRO A 490 14.44 -31.72 11.32
N VAL A 491 15.04 -30.62 11.80
CA VAL A 491 16.41 -30.25 11.44
C VAL A 491 17.33 -31.33 11.98
N THR A 492 17.79 -32.22 11.10
CA THR A 492 18.81 -33.21 11.42
C THR A 492 20.06 -32.49 11.94
N LYS A 493 20.53 -32.91 13.11
CA LYS A 493 21.64 -32.29 13.86
C LYS A 493 22.96 -32.31 13.09
#